data_AF-A0AAJ0B5F5-F1
#
_entry.id   AF-A0AAJ0B5F5-F1
#
_cell.length_a   1.000
_cell.length_b   1.000
_cell.length_c   1.000
_cell.angle_alpha   90.00
_cell.angle_beta   90.00
_cell.angle_gamma   90.00
#
_symmetry.space_group_name_H-M   'P 1'
#
loop_
_entity.id
_entity.type
_entity.pdbx_description
1 polymer ?
#
loop_
_entity_poly.entity_id
_entity_poly.type
_entity_poly.pdbx_seq_one_letter_code
_entity_poly.pdbx_strand_id
1 'polypeptide(L)'
;MAPSAVYDDLESISDAIDHVNVLKGKRHTSMEWNTESQFDASKDKTGFRQYDTAVERVQKFYAEQHAKQTIAHNLAARAHFHSASRVRPELTVWEAMERLNAIIDDSDPDTELSQIQHLLQSAEAIRRDGKPRWMQLVGLIHDLGKLMLEFDLADGQWDVVGDTFPVGCRFDSRNIYPDTFSTNPDSQNPVFGSEMGIYHAGCGIDQLMMSWGHDEYLYQVVRDQSTIPPEGLAMIRYHSFYPWHKEGAYREFMADGDEKLLEAVKAFNPYDLYSKSDEVPNAEELKPYYLELIDEFFPVKKVKW
;
A
#
# COMPACT_ATOMS: atom_id res chain seq x y z
N MET A 1 37.92 4.71 7.25
CA MET A 1 37.06 5.92 7.19
C MET A 1 35.66 5.45 6.84
N ALA A 2 34.67 5.98 7.56
CA ALA A 2 33.40 5.34 7.89
C ALA A 2 32.35 5.33 6.74
N PRO A 3 31.55 4.24 6.61
CA PRO A 3 30.30 4.25 5.84
C PRO A 3 29.07 4.73 6.63
N SER A 4 29.09 4.80 7.97
CA SER A 4 27.88 5.10 8.77
C SER A 4 27.42 6.56 8.66
N ALA A 5 28.35 7.50 8.50
CA ALA A 5 28.02 8.93 8.46
C ALA A 5 27.20 9.36 7.23
N VAL A 6 27.17 8.54 6.17
CA VAL A 6 26.39 8.84 4.95
C VAL A 6 24.95 8.30 5.06
N TYR A 7 24.74 7.21 5.81
CA TYR A 7 23.40 6.68 6.08
C TYR A 7 22.66 7.55 7.09
N ASP A 8 23.32 7.95 8.18
CA ASP A 8 22.74 8.84 9.19
C ASP A 8 22.33 10.22 8.61
N ASP A 9 23.06 10.70 7.60
CA ASP A 9 22.78 11.99 6.94
C ASP A 9 21.54 11.90 6.04
N LEU A 10 21.34 10.77 5.34
CA LEU A 10 20.18 10.53 4.48
C LEU A 10 18.88 10.35 5.28
N GLU A 11 18.92 9.65 6.42
CA GLU A 11 17.77 9.53 7.32
C GLU A 11 17.40 10.89 7.93
N SER A 12 18.39 11.70 8.35
CA SER A 12 18.14 13.03 8.90
C SER A 12 17.49 13.99 7.89
N ILE A 13 17.80 13.83 6.60
CA ILE A 13 17.18 14.61 5.52
C ILE A 13 15.76 14.14 5.27
N SER A 14 15.49 12.84 5.35
CA SER A 14 14.13 12.27 5.27
C SER A 14 13.23 12.83 6.37
N ASP A 15 13.69 12.79 7.63
CA ASP A 15 12.95 13.29 8.80
C ASP A 15 12.64 14.79 8.67
N ALA A 16 13.58 15.57 8.12
CA ALA A 16 13.39 17.01 7.90
C ALA A 16 12.36 17.31 6.81
N ILE A 17 12.28 16.47 5.77
CA ILE A 17 11.25 16.57 4.71
C ILE A 17 9.87 16.25 5.29
N ASP A 18 9.76 15.19 6.09
CA ASP A 18 8.51 14.80 6.75
C ASP A 18 7.98 15.90 7.67
N HIS A 19 8.86 16.55 8.43
CA HIS A 19 8.48 17.66 9.30
C HIS A 19 7.95 18.88 8.53
N VAL A 20 8.52 19.18 7.35
CA VAL A 20 8.04 20.27 6.48
C VAL A 20 6.68 19.94 5.87
N ASN A 21 6.44 18.69 5.51
CA ASN A 21 5.16 18.22 4.97
C ASN A 21 4.03 18.31 6.01
N VAL A 22 4.32 17.96 7.28
CA VAL A 22 3.40 18.14 8.41
C VAL A 22 2.99 19.61 8.59
N LEU A 23 3.91 20.55 8.42
CA LEU A 23 3.61 21.99 8.56
C LEU A 23 2.75 22.55 7.43
N LYS A 24 2.90 22.04 6.20
CA LYS A 24 2.08 22.44 5.05
C LYS A 24 0.65 21.88 5.15
N GLY A 25 0.46 20.68 5.70
CA GLY A 25 -0.85 20.04 5.87
C GLY A 25 -1.82 20.75 6.83
N LYS A 26 -1.32 21.55 7.78
CA LYS A 26 -2.14 22.24 8.80
C LYS A 26 -3.02 23.40 8.29
N ARG A 27 -2.96 23.76 7.00
CA ARG A 27 -3.67 24.93 6.45
C ARG A 27 -5.05 24.66 5.84
N HIS A 28 -5.47 23.40 5.67
CA HIS A 28 -6.83 23.09 5.21
C HIS A 28 -7.74 22.74 6.39
N THR A 29 -8.81 23.51 6.55
CA THR A 29 -9.92 23.29 7.49
C THR A 29 -10.41 21.85 7.38
N SER A 30 -10.06 21.02 8.37
CA SER A 30 -10.19 19.56 8.29
C SER A 30 -11.62 19.09 8.59
N MET A 31 -12.31 18.56 7.57
CA MET A 31 -13.25 17.47 7.84
C MET A 31 -12.44 16.30 8.43
N GLU A 32 -13.00 15.62 9.43
CA GLU A 32 -12.34 14.52 10.12
C GLU A 32 -12.24 13.29 9.22
N TRP A 33 -11.02 12.90 8.83
CA TRP A 33 -10.77 11.72 8.01
C TRP A 33 -11.14 10.41 8.73
N ASN A 34 -11.03 10.39 10.05
CA ASN A 34 -11.20 9.23 10.91
C ASN A 34 -12.65 8.95 11.35
N THR A 35 -13.64 9.69 10.84
CA THR A 35 -15.06 9.36 11.07
C THR A 35 -15.40 7.97 10.52
N GLU A 36 -16.36 7.27 11.09
CA GLU A 36 -16.76 5.95 10.58
C GLU A 36 -17.31 6.02 9.14
N SER A 37 -16.98 5.03 8.31
CA SER A 37 -17.56 4.91 6.97
C SER A 37 -19.07 4.66 7.08
N GLN A 38 -19.84 5.39 6.29
CA GLN A 38 -21.30 5.29 6.24
C GLN A 38 -21.76 4.58 4.96
N PHE A 39 -20.97 4.64 3.90
CA PHE A 39 -21.36 4.09 2.60
C PHE A 39 -21.56 2.55 2.61
N ASP A 40 -20.87 1.85 3.50
CA ASP A 40 -20.88 0.40 3.61
C ASP A 40 -21.79 -0.11 4.74
N ALA A 41 -22.49 0.79 5.45
CA ALA A 41 -23.31 0.45 6.62
C ALA A 41 -24.42 -0.58 6.32
N SER A 42 -24.94 -0.57 5.08
CA SER A 42 -25.98 -1.51 4.63
C SER A 42 -25.44 -2.68 3.80
N LYS A 43 -24.12 -2.79 3.61
CA LYS A 43 -23.53 -3.83 2.78
C LYS A 43 -23.40 -5.14 3.54
N ASP A 44 -23.68 -6.24 2.85
CA ASP A 44 -23.38 -7.56 3.38
C ASP A 44 -21.88 -7.83 3.27
N LYS A 45 -21.20 -7.79 4.41
CA LYS A 45 -19.74 -7.98 4.51
C LYS A 45 -19.33 -9.45 4.48
N THR A 46 -20.28 -10.39 4.55
CA THR A 46 -19.99 -11.83 4.64
C THR A 46 -19.44 -12.43 3.35
N GLY A 47 -19.69 -11.79 2.19
CA GLY A 47 -19.22 -12.26 0.89
C GLY A 47 -17.77 -11.89 0.55
N PHE A 48 -17.15 -10.96 1.27
CA PHE A 48 -15.82 -10.44 0.93
C PHE A 48 -14.70 -11.25 1.58
N ARG A 49 -13.55 -11.35 0.91
CA ARG A 49 -12.33 -12.00 1.42
C ARG A 49 -12.54 -13.43 1.95
N GLN A 50 -13.29 -14.24 1.19
CA GLN A 50 -13.56 -15.64 1.53
C GLN A 50 -12.45 -16.57 1.03
N TYR A 51 -11.39 -16.72 1.82
CA TYR A 51 -10.21 -17.51 1.43
C TYR A 51 -10.39 -19.02 1.58
N ASP A 52 -11.17 -19.48 2.56
CA ASP A 52 -11.44 -20.92 2.74
C ASP A 52 -12.16 -21.55 1.54
N THR A 53 -12.92 -20.74 0.81
CA THR A 53 -13.64 -21.13 -0.41
C THR A 53 -13.07 -20.52 -1.68
N ALA A 54 -11.92 -19.83 -1.59
CA ALA A 54 -11.31 -19.18 -2.75
C ALA A 54 -10.85 -20.21 -3.79
N VAL A 55 -10.86 -19.78 -5.05
CA VAL A 55 -10.41 -20.60 -6.18
C VAL A 55 -8.92 -20.95 -6.07
N GLU A 56 -8.54 -22.09 -6.64
CA GLU A 56 -7.17 -22.63 -6.58
C GLU A 56 -6.10 -21.64 -7.05
N ARG A 57 -6.45 -20.72 -7.97
CA ARG A 57 -5.58 -19.63 -8.44
C ARG A 57 -5.07 -18.76 -7.28
N VAL A 58 -5.96 -18.34 -6.38
CA VAL A 58 -5.63 -17.46 -5.23
C VAL A 58 -4.76 -18.20 -4.22
N GLN A 59 -5.04 -19.48 -3.96
CA GLN A 59 -4.23 -20.30 -3.06
C GLN A 59 -2.81 -20.49 -3.61
N LYS A 60 -2.66 -20.78 -4.91
CA LYS A 60 -1.36 -20.90 -5.57
C LYS A 60 -0.57 -19.58 -5.56
N PHE A 61 -1.26 -18.48 -5.82
CA PHE A 61 -0.68 -17.14 -5.77
C PHE A 61 -0.01 -16.87 -4.41
N TYR A 62 -0.76 -17.02 -3.31
CA TYR A 62 -0.24 -16.74 -1.98
C TYR A 62 0.84 -17.73 -1.56
N ALA A 63 0.71 -19.02 -1.92
CA ALA A 63 1.77 -19.99 -1.66
C ALA A 63 3.09 -19.62 -2.37
N GLU A 64 3.02 -19.11 -3.61
CA GLU A 64 4.19 -18.62 -4.33
C GLU A 64 4.77 -17.36 -3.70
N GLN A 65 3.93 -16.38 -3.38
CA GLN A 65 4.35 -15.15 -2.70
C GLN A 65 5.05 -15.45 -1.37
N HIS A 66 4.43 -16.25 -0.51
CA HIS A 66 4.99 -16.61 0.79
C HIS A 66 6.31 -17.36 0.64
N ALA A 67 6.47 -18.23 -0.36
CA ALA A 67 7.72 -18.96 -0.57
C ALA A 67 8.88 -18.04 -1.03
N LYS A 68 8.59 -17.00 -1.81
CA LYS A 68 9.60 -16.19 -2.53
C LYS A 68 9.93 -14.85 -1.87
N GLN A 69 9.00 -14.26 -1.13
CA GLN A 69 9.23 -13.01 -0.37
C GLN A 69 10.17 -13.27 0.82
N THR A 70 11.46 -13.18 0.54
CA THR A 70 12.56 -13.33 1.51
C THR A 70 13.22 -11.99 1.80
N ILE A 71 14.04 -11.90 2.85
CA ILE A 71 14.93 -10.77 3.11
C ILE A 71 15.83 -10.48 1.92
N ALA A 72 16.43 -11.53 1.34
CA ALA A 72 17.33 -11.38 0.20
C ALA A 72 16.61 -10.76 -1.01
N HIS A 73 15.40 -11.24 -1.33
CA HIS A 73 14.55 -10.68 -2.38
C HIS A 73 14.20 -9.20 -2.09
N ASN A 74 13.74 -8.92 -0.88
CA ASN A 74 13.30 -7.59 -0.47
C ASN A 74 14.42 -6.54 -0.46
N LEU A 75 15.64 -6.95 -0.10
CA LEU A 75 16.84 -6.12 -0.21
C LEU A 75 17.20 -5.85 -1.67
N ALA A 76 17.12 -6.87 -2.54
CA ALA A 76 17.41 -6.74 -3.96
C ALA A 76 16.40 -5.81 -4.66
N ALA A 77 15.10 -5.95 -4.38
CA ALA A 77 14.05 -5.12 -4.94
C ALA A 77 14.21 -3.64 -4.55
N ARG A 78 14.49 -3.36 -3.26
CA ARG A 78 14.79 -2.00 -2.78
C ARG A 78 16.07 -1.43 -3.39
N ALA A 79 17.12 -2.23 -3.51
CA ALA A 79 18.35 -1.81 -4.20
C ALA A 79 18.10 -1.47 -5.68
N HIS A 80 17.27 -2.26 -6.36
CA HIS A 80 16.86 -1.97 -7.74
C HIS A 80 16.06 -0.67 -7.82
N PHE A 81 15.09 -0.45 -6.93
CA PHE A 81 14.30 0.78 -6.87
C PHE A 81 15.16 2.05 -6.74
N HIS A 82 16.19 2.00 -5.89
CA HIS A 82 17.11 3.12 -5.66
C HIS A 82 18.30 3.18 -6.64
N SER A 83 18.38 2.24 -7.59
CA SER A 83 19.46 2.26 -8.58
C SER A 83 19.39 3.50 -9.45
N ALA A 84 20.51 4.21 -9.58
CA ALA A 84 20.64 5.36 -10.48
C ALA A 84 20.41 5.00 -11.96
N SER A 85 20.54 3.72 -12.32
CA SER A 85 20.31 3.23 -13.68
C SER A 85 18.87 2.77 -13.93
N ARG A 86 18.00 2.76 -12.90
CA ARG A 86 16.59 2.37 -13.07
C ARG A 86 15.90 3.37 -13.98
N VAL A 87 15.23 2.88 -15.02
CA VAL A 87 14.39 3.70 -15.88
C VAL A 87 13.14 4.08 -15.09
N ARG A 88 12.83 5.37 -15.05
CA ARG A 88 11.65 5.92 -14.37
C ARG A 88 10.71 6.53 -15.39
N PRO A 89 9.65 5.82 -15.83
CA PRO A 89 8.67 6.38 -16.74
C PRO A 89 8.08 7.69 -16.18
N GLU A 90 7.86 8.67 -17.06
CA GLU A 90 7.25 9.95 -16.70
C GLU A 90 5.80 9.99 -17.21
N LEU A 91 4.85 9.78 -16.30
CA LEU A 91 3.42 9.79 -16.60
C LEU A 91 2.71 10.70 -15.61
N THR A 92 1.64 11.34 -16.07
CA THR A 92 0.65 11.95 -15.16
C THR A 92 -0.07 10.83 -14.41
N VAL A 93 -0.66 11.14 -13.25
CA VAL A 93 -1.47 10.18 -12.49
C VAL A 93 -2.61 9.62 -13.34
N TRP A 94 -3.25 10.46 -14.17
CA TRP A 94 -4.34 9.98 -15.03
C TRP A 94 -3.85 9.05 -16.15
N GLU A 95 -2.73 9.36 -16.80
CA GLU A 95 -2.11 8.43 -17.77
C GLU A 95 -1.71 7.11 -17.11
N ALA A 96 -1.24 7.14 -15.85
CA ALA A 96 -0.92 5.96 -15.06
C ALA A 96 -2.19 5.11 -14.75
N MET A 97 -3.32 5.74 -14.47
CA MET A 97 -4.61 5.04 -14.34
C MET A 97 -5.05 4.39 -15.66
N GLU A 98 -4.89 5.09 -16.80
CA GLU A 98 -5.21 4.55 -18.13
C GLU A 98 -4.34 3.34 -18.49
N ARG A 99 -3.08 3.34 -18.06
CA ARG A 99 -2.12 2.23 -18.18
C ARG A 99 -2.52 1.02 -17.32
N LEU A 100 -2.83 1.27 -16.05
CA LEU A 100 -3.22 0.23 -15.10
C LEU A 100 -4.47 -0.54 -15.56
N ASN A 101 -5.35 0.10 -16.33
CA ASN A 101 -6.56 -0.52 -16.86
C ASN A 101 -6.31 -1.75 -17.77
N ALA A 102 -5.07 -1.98 -18.21
CA ALA A 102 -4.68 -3.15 -18.98
C ALA A 102 -4.26 -4.36 -18.12
N ILE A 103 -4.18 -4.22 -16.80
CA ILE A 103 -3.70 -5.24 -15.85
C ILE A 103 -4.88 -5.95 -15.17
N ILE A 104 -4.79 -7.27 -15.03
CA ILE A 104 -5.74 -8.11 -14.27
C ILE A 104 -5.03 -8.60 -13.00
N ASP A 105 -5.64 -8.39 -11.83
CA ASP A 105 -5.12 -8.82 -10.53
C ASP A 105 -5.50 -10.28 -10.25
N ASP A 106 -4.49 -11.16 -10.09
CA ASP A 106 -4.70 -12.58 -9.83
C ASP A 106 -4.89 -12.94 -8.34
N SER A 107 -4.57 -12.01 -7.43
CA SER A 107 -4.66 -12.23 -5.98
C SER A 107 -6.05 -11.97 -5.42
N ASP A 108 -6.83 -11.13 -6.11
CA ASP A 108 -8.13 -10.68 -5.65
C ASP A 108 -9.22 -11.74 -5.95
N PRO A 109 -9.91 -12.28 -4.92
CA PRO A 109 -11.05 -13.16 -5.12
C PRO A 109 -12.34 -12.41 -5.52
N ASP A 110 -12.37 -11.09 -5.40
CA ASP A 110 -13.59 -10.27 -5.39
C ASP A 110 -13.78 -9.42 -6.68
N THR A 111 -12.90 -9.49 -7.69
CA THR A 111 -12.98 -8.57 -8.87
C THR A 111 -12.92 -9.23 -10.25
N GLU A 112 -13.91 -8.90 -11.10
CA GLU A 112 -13.83 -8.95 -12.58
C GLU A 112 -13.81 -7.54 -13.21
N LEU A 113 -13.75 -6.48 -12.38
CA LEU A 113 -13.80 -5.09 -12.80
C LEU A 113 -12.46 -4.63 -13.41
N SER A 114 -12.53 -3.60 -14.25
CA SER A 114 -11.32 -2.97 -14.75
C SER A 114 -10.69 -2.12 -13.64
N GLN A 115 -9.36 -2.04 -13.59
CA GLN A 115 -8.67 -1.38 -12.47
C GLN A 115 -9.05 0.10 -12.31
N ILE A 116 -9.30 0.82 -13.41
CA ILE A 116 -9.74 2.23 -13.32
C ILE A 116 -11.11 2.37 -12.64
N GLN A 117 -11.99 1.37 -12.79
CA GLN A 117 -13.30 1.38 -12.15
C GLN A 117 -13.15 1.18 -10.64
N HIS A 118 -12.29 0.26 -10.20
CA HIS A 118 -11.97 0.05 -8.79
C HIS A 118 -11.42 1.33 -8.13
N LEU A 119 -10.44 1.99 -8.77
CA LEU A 119 -9.89 3.26 -8.30
C LEU A 119 -10.97 4.34 -8.13
N LEU A 120 -11.85 4.49 -9.13
CA LEU A 120 -12.94 5.46 -9.09
C LEU A 120 -14.01 5.09 -8.05
N GLN A 121 -14.34 3.81 -7.87
CA GLN A 121 -15.29 3.35 -6.85
C GLN A 121 -14.78 3.70 -5.44
N SER A 122 -13.50 3.42 -5.17
CA SER A 122 -12.86 3.75 -3.91
C SER A 122 -12.90 5.26 -3.65
N ALA A 123 -12.49 6.06 -4.64
CA ALA A 123 -12.48 7.52 -4.54
C ALA A 123 -13.89 8.13 -4.38
N GLU A 124 -14.88 7.65 -5.13
CA GLU A 124 -16.26 8.13 -5.04
C GLU A 124 -16.94 7.74 -3.73
N ALA A 125 -16.65 6.55 -3.19
CA ALA A 125 -17.16 6.15 -1.88
C ALA A 125 -16.62 7.08 -0.76
N ILE A 126 -15.32 7.40 -0.81
CA ILE A 126 -14.68 8.36 0.09
C ILE A 126 -15.30 9.76 -0.07
N ARG A 127 -15.56 10.18 -1.32
CA ARG A 127 -16.19 11.47 -1.62
C ARG A 127 -17.64 11.55 -1.12
N ARG A 128 -18.41 10.47 -1.25
CA ARG A 128 -19.80 10.36 -0.79
C ARG A 128 -19.92 10.49 0.73
N ASP A 129 -18.95 9.95 1.46
CA ASP A 129 -18.87 10.08 2.92
C ASP A 129 -18.27 11.43 3.38
N GLY A 130 -18.03 12.36 2.46
CA GLY A 130 -17.58 13.72 2.78
C GLY A 130 -16.16 13.79 3.33
N LYS A 131 -15.33 12.78 3.05
CA LYS A 131 -13.95 12.75 3.54
C LYS A 131 -13.08 13.82 2.88
N PRO A 132 -11.95 14.21 3.50
CA PRO A 132 -11.03 15.19 2.92
C PRO A 132 -10.59 14.86 1.50
N ARG A 133 -10.35 15.90 0.70
CA ARG A 133 -9.92 15.78 -0.69
C ARG A 133 -8.65 14.93 -0.86
N TRP A 134 -7.67 15.07 0.03
CA TRP A 134 -6.46 14.23 0.00
C TRP A 134 -6.79 12.74 0.17
N MET A 135 -7.83 12.37 0.93
CA MET A 135 -8.22 10.98 1.15
C MET A 135 -8.94 10.42 -0.08
N GLN A 136 -9.71 11.27 -0.78
CA GLN A 136 -10.31 10.90 -2.07
C GLN A 136 -9.23 10.61 -3.11
N LEU A 137 -8.16 11.42 -3.12
CA LEU A 137 -6.99 11.15 -3.96
C LEU A 137 -6.32 9.84 -3.58
N VAL A 138 -6.14 9.55 -2.28
CA VAL A 138 -5.60 8.25 -1.83
C VAL A 138 -6.42 7.10 -2.39
N GLY A 139 -7.76 7.16 -2.30
CA GLY A 139 -8.63 6.16 -2.94
C GLY A 139 -8.42 6.05 -4.46
N LEU A 140 -8.19 7.18 -5.15
CA LEU A 140 -7.94 7.19 -6.58
C LEU A 140 -6.60 6.55 -6.97
N ILE A 141 -5.58 6.59 -6.10
CA ILE A 141 -4.21 6.22 -6.49
C ILE A 141 -3.66 4.98 -5.81
N HIS A 142 -4.26 4.50 -4.71
CA HIS A 142 -3.69 3.46 -3.82
C HIS A 142 -3.11 2.23 -4.56
N ASP A 143 -3.78 1.81 -5.64
CA ASP A 143 -3.41 0.63 -6.42
C ASP A 143 -2.51 0.92 -7.63
N LEU A 144 -2.11 2.18 -7.89
CA LEU A 144 -1.25 2.52 -9.04
C LEU A 144 0.15 1.90 -8.95
N GLY A 145 0.55 1.39 -7.78
CA GLY A 145 1.79 0.62 -7.67
C GLY A 145 1.78 -0.68 -8.48
N LYS A 146 0.61 -1.19 -8.87
CA LYS A 146 0.47 -2.37 -9.73
C LYS A 146 1.09 -2.21 -11.13
N LEU A 147 1.37 -0.96 -11.54
CA LEU A 147 2.12 -0.65 -12.76
C LEU A 147 3.53 -1.25 -12.81
N MET A 148 4.07 -1.74 -11.69
CA MET A 148 5.28 -2.58 -11.68
C MET A 148 5.20 -3.73 -12.71
N LEU A 149 4.01 -4.29 -12.94
CA LEU A 149 3.77 -5.35 -13.93
C LEU A 149 3.92 -4.88 -15.39
N GLU A 150 3.69 -3.60 -15.68
CA GLU A 150 3.92 -3.03 -17.02
C GLU A 150 5.37 -2.56 -17.19
N PHE A 151 6.00 -2.08 -16.11
CA PHE A 151 7.35 -1.49 -16.16
C PHE A 151 8.49 -2.49 -16.07
N ASP A 152 8.20 -3.79 -16.12
CA ASP A 152 9.20 -4.87 -16.01
C ASP A 152 10.02 -4.75 -14.70
N LEU A 153 9.33 -4.34 -13.61
CA LEU A 153 9.91 -4.15 -12.28
C LEU A 153 9.60 -5.32 -11.32
N ALA A 154 9.00 -6.39 -11.84
CA ALA A 154 8.50 -7.50 -11.04
C ALA A 154 8.71 -8.84 -11.75
N ASP A 155 9.01 -9.88 -10.98
CA ASP A 155 9.19 -11.25 -11.48
C ASP A 155 7.86 -12.03 -11.63
N GLY A 156 6.73 -11.37 -11.37
CA GLY A 156 5.38 -11.91 -11.48
C GLY A 156 4.40 -11.19 -10.54
N GLN A 157 3.12 -11.56 -10.59
CA GLN A 157 2.10 -10.93 -9.74
C GLN A 157 2.39 -11.08 -8.24
N TRP A 158 3.01 -12.19 -7.83
CA TRP A 158 3.37 -12.46 -6.42
C TRP A 158 4.32 -11.41 -5.82
N ASP A 159 5.04 -10.68 -6.68
CA ASP A 159 5.99 -9.62 -6.34
C ASP A 159 5.36 -8.21 -6.42
N VAL A 160 4.04 -8.13 -6.60
CA VAL A 160 3.31 -6.87 -6.80
C VAL A 160 2.05 -6.79 -5.95
N VAL A 161 1.15 -7.76 -6.03
CA VAL A 161 -0.20 -7.68 -5.44
C VAL A 161 -0.34 -8.58 -4.20
N GLY A 162 -1.52 -8.60 -3.59
CA GLY A 162 -1.84 -9.45 -2.43
C GLY A 162 -1.49 -8.83 -1.08
N ASP A 163 -2.01 -9.45 -0.01
CA ASP A 163 -1.74 -9.06 1.36
C ASP A 163 -0.23 -9.05 1.67
N THR A 164 0.23 -8.04 2.40
CA THR A 164 1.63 -7.87 2.77
C THR A 164 1.92 -8.32 4.20
N PHE A 165 3.18 -8.62 4.47
CA PHE A 165 3.68 -9.04 5.78
C PHE A 165 5.14 -8.62 5.96
N PRO A 166 5.64 -8.40 7.19
CA PRO A 166 7.03 -8.08 7.42
C PRO A 166 7.91 -9.30 7.16
N VAL A 167 8.99 -9.12 6.38
CA VAL A 167 10.05 -10.11 6.24
C VAL A 167 11.11 -9.90 7.32
N GLY A 168 11.93 -10.92 7.60
CA GLY A 168 13.04 -10.80 8.55
C GLY A 168 12.66 -10.96 10.02
N CYS A 169 11.41 -11.35 10.30
CA CYS A 169 10.93 -11.85 11.58
C CYS A 169 9.97 -13.00 11.35
N ARG A 170 9.56 -13.69 12.43
CA ARG A 170 8.64 -14.82 12.34
C ARG A 170 7.31 -14.38 11.72
N PHE A 171 6.87 -15.12 10.71
CA PHE A 171 5.55 -14.93 10.11
C PHE A 171 4.44 -15.28 11.12
N ASP A 172 3.48 -14.38 11.31
CA ASP A 172 2.38 -14.57 12.26
C ASP A 172 1.33 -15.51 11.67
N SER A 173 0.71 -16.33 12.53
CA SER A 173 -0.38 -17.25 12.15
C SER A 173 -1.64 -16.57 11.59
N ARG A 174 -1.76 -15.25 11.78
CA ARG A 174 -2.85 -14.43 11.23
C ARG A 174 -2.61 -13.95 9.80
N ASN A 175 -1.42 -14.21 9.25
CA ASN A 175 -1.22 -14.08 7.81
C ASN A 175 -2.14 -15.07 7.09
N ILE A 176 -2.60 -14.68 5.90
CA ILE A 176 -3.38 -15.57 5.06
C ILE A 176 -2.61 -16.86 4.74
N TYR A 177 -3.27 -18.01 4.75
CA TYR A 177 -2.67 -19.34 4.52
C TYR A 177 -1.31 -19.57 5.24
N PRO A 178 -1.27 -19.45 6.58
CA PRO A 178 -0.03 -19.39 7.33
C PRO A 178 0.87 -20.63 7.15
N ASP A 179 0.27 -21.80 6.88
CA ASP A 179 1.01 -23.05 6.66
C ASP A 179 1.93 -23.01 5.42
N THR A 180 1.63 -22.17 4.43
CA THR A 180 2.42 -22.07 3.20
C THR A 180 3.79 -21.42 3.41
N PHE A 181 3.96 -20.63 4.48
CA PHE A 181 5.25 -20.04 4.87
C PHE A 181 6.31 -21.09 5.24
N SER A 182 5.91 -22.34 5.53
CA SER A 182 6.84 -23.44 5.78
C SER A 182 7.81 -23.70 4.61
N THR A 183 7.45 -23.26 3.40
CA THR A 183 8.28 -23.36 2.19
C THR A 183 9.24 -22.19 2.00
N ASN A 184 9.07 -21.09 2.75
CA ASN A 184 9.97 -19.95 2.70
C ASN A 184 11.28 -20.30 3.43
N PRO A 185 12.46 -20.12 2.80
CA PRO A 185 13.74 -20.44 3.43
C PRO A 185 14.03 -19.60 4.69
N ASP A 186 13.49 -18.39 4.80
CA ASP A 186 13.67 -17.52 5.96
C ASP A 186 12.92 -18.06 7.20
N SER A 187 11.86 -18.86 7.01
CA SER A 187 11.13 -19.48 8.14
C SER A 187 12.00 -20.46 8.95
N GLN A 188 13.01 -21.06 8.30
CA GLN A 188 13.95 -22.00 8.92
C GLN A 188 15.26 -21.32 9.34
N ASN A 189 15.43 -20.04 9.03
CA ASN A 189 16.61 -19.28 9.41
C ASN A 189 16.58 -19.01 10.92
N PRO A 190 17.66 -19.28 11.68
CA PRO A 190 17.67 -19.10 13.13
C PRO A 190 17.49 -17.64 13.59
N VAL A 191 17.79 -16.67 12.73
CA VAL A 191 17.53 -15.25 12.98
C VAL A 191 16.11 -14.92 12.54
N PHE A 192 15.78 -15.04 11.25
CA PHE A 192 14.51 -14.56 10.72
C PHE A 192 13.29 -15.36 11.20
N GLY A 193 13.45 -16.64 11.55
CA GLY A 193 12.39 -17.46 12.15
C GLY A 193 12.15 -17.18 13.63
N SER A 194 12.97 -16.34 14.27
CA SER A 194 12.72 -15.88 15.64
C SER A 194 11.67 -14.77 15.68
N GLU A 195 11.04 -14.57 16.85
CA GLU A 195 9.94 -13.63 17.03
C GLU A 195 10.23 -12.23 16.51
N MET A 196 11.36 -11.65 16.91
CA MET A 196 11.74 -10.29 16.49
C MET A 196 12.65 -10.29 15.27
N GLY A 197 13.32 -11.41 14.98
CA GLY A 197 14.28 -11.53 13.90
C GLY A 197 15.32 -10.43 13.87
N ILE A 198 15.31 -9.59 12.84
CA ILE A 198 16.24 -8.45 12.69
C ILE A 198 15.78 -7.16 13.40
N TYR A 199 14.57 -7.15 13.96
CA TYR A 199 13.97 -5.99 14.60
C TYR A 199 14.09 -6.04 16.12
N HIS A 200 13.63 -4.97 16.77
CA HIS A 200 13.48 -4.89 18.23
C HIS A 200 12.07 -4.41 18.59
N ALA A 201 11.65 -4.65 19.83
CA ALA A 201 10.31 -4.26 20.29
C ALA A 201 10.13 -2.74 20.23
N GLY A 202 9.01 -2.29 19.70
CA GLY A 202 8.69 -0.87 19.56
C GLY A 202 9.63 -0.10 18.62
N CYS A 203 10.20 -0.75 17.62
CA CYS A 203 11.06 -0.08 16.63
C CYS A 203 10.29 0.89 15.72
N GLY A 204 8.96 0.74 15.60
CA GLY A 204 8.12 1.46 14.66
C GLY A 204 7.73 0.59 13.47
N ILE A 205 6.49 0.72 13.00
CA ILE A 205 5.99 0.02 11.81
C ILE A 205 6.68 0.51 10.53
N ASP A 206 7.16 1.75 10.51
CA ASP A 206 7.96 2.34 9.44
C ASP A 206 9.33 1.67 9.26
N GLN A 207 9.87 1.07 10.32
CA GLN A 207 11.13 0.33 10.34
C GLN A 207 10.99 -1.12 9.88
N LEU A 208 9.76 -1.63 9.74
CA LEU A 208 9.54 -2.98 9.23
C LEU A 208 9.77 -3.04 7.73
N MET A 209 10.61 -4.00 7.31
CA MET A 209 10.74 -4.34 5.91
C MET A 209 9.54 -5.18 5.49
N MET A 210 8.53 -4.52 4.93
CA MET A 210 7.37 -5.19 4.35
C MET A 210 7.76 -5.99 3.10
N SER A 211 7.11 -7.13 2.87
CA SER A 211 7.13 -7.86 1.61
C SER A 211 6.92 -6.89 0.44
N TRP A 212 7.78 -6.98 -0.57
CA TRP A 212 7.81 -6.03 -1.68
C TRP A 212 6.55 -6.13 -2.53
N GLY A 213 6.03 -4.99 -2.96
CA GLY A 213 4.80 -4.91 -3.76
C GLY A 213 4.33 -3.48 -4.00
N HIS A 214 3.11 -3.36 -4.51
CA HIS A 214 2.51 -2.10 -4.94
C HIS A 214 2.41 -1.05 -3.83
N ASP A 215 2.12 -1.43 -2.58
CA ASP A 215 2.09 -0.52 -1.43
C ASP A 215 3.40 0.25 -1.26
N GLU A 216 4.51 -0.47 -1.03
CA GLU A 216 5.82 0.13 -0.76
C GLU A 216 6.34 0.86 -2.00
N TYR A 217 6.18 0.27 -3.19
CA TYR A 217 6.58 0.92 -4.44
C TYR A 217 5.84 2.25 -4.64
N LEU A 218 4.50 2.28 -4.51
CA LEU A 218 3.74 3.50 -4.69
C LEU A 218 4.07 4.54 -3.63
N TYR A 219 4.20 4.13 -2.36
CA TYR A 219 4.63 5.01 -1.28
C TYR A 219 5.99 5.66 -1.59
N GLN A 220 6.97 4.88 -2.07
CA GLN A 220 8.26 5.41 -2.52
C GLN A 220 8.13 6.39 -3.70
N VAL A 221 7.23 6.13 -4.66
CA VAL A 221 6.98 7.02 -5.80
C VAL A 221 6.36 8.35 -5.35
N VAL A 222 5.36 8.34 -4.48
CA VAL A 222 4.53 9.52 -4.22
C VAL A 222 4.97 10.38 -3.04
N ARG A 223 5.72 9.85 -2.06
CA ARG A 223 6.06 10.58 -0.82
C ARG A 223 6.76 11.93 -1.08
N ASP A 224 7.64 11.97 -2.08
CA ASP A 224 8.46 13.15 -2.41
C ASP A 224 7.93 13.92 -3.63
N GLN A 225 6.89 13.41 -4.29
CA GLN A 225 6.32 13.99 -5.52
C GLN A 225 4.89 14.51 -5.32
N SER A 226 4.33 14.37 -4.12
CA SER A 226 2.98 14.81 -3.76
C SER A 226 2.96 15.63 -2.47
N THR A 227 1.82 16.22 -2.14
CA THR A 227 1.56 16.92 -0.86
C THR A 227 0.58 16.14 0.02
N ILE A 228 0.47 14.82 -0.17
CA ILE A 228 -0.37 13.93 0.63
C ILE A 228 0.12 13.93 2.09
N PRO A 229 -0.77 14.07 3.10
CA PRO A 229 -0.36 14.08 4.49
C PRO A 229 0.11 12.69 4.98
N PRO A 230 0.82 12.60 6.12
CA PRO A 230 1.35 11.34 6.64
C PRO A 230 0.30 10.23 6.78
N GLU A 231 -0.92 10.57 7.19
CA GLU A 231 -2.02 9.60 7.30
C GLU A 231 -2.39 8.99 5.94
N GLY A 232 -2.41 9.80 4.88
CA GLY A 232 -2.68 9.32 3.51
C GLY A 232 -1.53 8.50 2.94
N LEU A 233 -0.29 8.85 3.26
CA LEU A 233 0.87 8.03 2.89
C LEU A 233 0.88 6.68 3.62
N ALA A 234 0.46 6.65 4.89
CA ALA A 234 0.30 5.41 5.64
C ALA A 234 -0.83 4.51 5.09
N MET A 235 -1.96 5.11 4.70
CA MET A 235 -3.02 4.39 3.97
C MET A 235 -2.46 3.72 2.72
N ILE A 236 -1.68 4.43 1.89
CA ILE A 236 -1.05 3.84 0.70
C ILE A 236 -0.07 2.71 1.06
N ARG A 237 0.82 2.96 2.02
CA ARG A 237 1.94 2.05 2.35
C ARG A 237 1.51 0.76 3.04
N TYR A 238 0.34 0.74 3.68
CA TYR A 238 -0.06 -0.37 4.56
C TYR A 238 -1.49 -0.86 4.33
N HIS A 239 -2.19 -0.44 3.27
CA HIS A 239 -3.56 -0.92 3.00
C HIS A 239 -3.63 -2.40 2.68
N SER A 240 -2.53 -3.01 2.23
CA SER A 240 -2.43 -4.47 2.05
C SER A 240 -1.94 -5.20 3.32
N PHE A 241 -1.60 -4.50 4.40
CA PHE A 241 -1.06 -5.12 5.62
C PHE A 241 -2.17 -5.64 6.55
N TYR A 242 -3.05 -6.48 6.01
CA TYR A 242 -4.22 -7.04 6.69
C TYR A 242 -3.93 -7.69 8.05
N PRO A 243 -2.84 -8.47 8.21
CA PRO A 243 -2.46 -9.01 9.51
C PRO A 243 -2.39 -7.94 10.60
N TRP A 244 -1.91 -6.75 10.29
CA TRP A 244 -1.82 -5.63 11.24
C TRP A 244 -3.15 -4.89 11.39
N HIS A 245 -3.68 -4.33 10.31
CA HIS A 245 -4.83 -3.43 10.41
C HIS A 245 -6.17 -4.13 10.64
N LYS A 246 -6.29 -5.42 10.33
CA LYS A 246 -7.51 -6.20 10.54
C LYS A 246 -7.37 -7.21 11.67
N GLU A 247 -6.31 -8.02 11.66
CA GLU A 247 -6.15 -9.17 12.57
C GLU A 247 -5.38 -8.83 13.87
N GLY A 248 -4.83 -7.61 13.97
CA GLY A 248 -4.13 -7.12 15.16
C GLY A 248 -2.79 -7.80 15.44
N ALA A 249 -2.14 -8.35 14.42
CA ALA A 249 -0.79 -8.89 14.47
C ALA A 249 0.27 -7.79 14.45
N TYR A 250 1.52 -8.17 14.77
CA TYR A 250 2.69 -7.29 14.64
C TYR A 250 2.67 -6.03 15.52
N ARG A 251 1.83 -6.00 16.57
CA ARG A 251 1.71 -4.87 17.50
C ARG A 251 2.94 -4.70 18.39
N GLU A 252 3.71 -5.75 18.60
CA GLU A 252 4.97 -5.77 19.34
C GLU A 252 6.05 -4.85 18.73
N PHE A 253 5.92 -4.50 17.44
CA PHE A 253 6.83 -3.60 16.75
C PHE A 253 6.39 -2.13 16.80
N MET A 254 5.15 -1.83 17.21
CA MET A 254 4.60 -0.47 17.18
C MET A 254 5.32 0.47 18.16
N ALA A 255 5.68 1.66 17.68
CA ALA A 255 6.22 2.76 18.46
C ALA A 255 5.15 3.82 18.78
N ASP A 256 5.53 4.84 19.56
CA ASP A 256 4.68 5.99 19.86
C ASP A 256 4.27 6.71 18.56
N GLY A 257 2.96 6.75 18.29
CA GLY A 257 2.39 7.37 17.09
C GLY A 257 1.83 6.37 16.07
N ASP A 258 2.26 5.11 16.10
CA ASP A 258 1.80 4.09 15.15
C ASP A 258 0.31 3.75 15.31
N GLU A 259 -0.27 3.96 16.50
CA GLU A 259 -1.73 3.82 16.68
C GLU A 259 -2.51 4.79 15.78
N LYS A 260 -1.98 5.98 15.52
CA LYS A 260 -2.63 6.94 14.60
C LYS A 260 -2.50 6.49 13.15
N LEU A 261 -1.38 5.87 12.78
CA LEU A 261 -1.21 5.28 11.45
C LEU A 261 -2.16 4.09 11.26
N LEU A 262 -2.31 3.25 12.29
CA LEU A 262 -3.25 2.14 12.32
C LEU A 262 -4.70 2.63 12.17
N GLU A 263 -5.08 3.69 12.87
CA GLU A 263 -6.39 4.35 12.70
C GLU A 263 -6.60 4.84 11.26
N ALA A 264 -5.59 5.44 10.64
CA ALA A 264 -5.63 5.90 9.25
C ALA A 264 -5.90 4.75 8.29
N VAL A 265 -5.12 3.68 8.37
CA VAL A 265 -5.27 2.50 7.50
C VAL A 265 -6.62 1.83 7.70
N LYS A 266 -7.06 1.68 8.96
CA LYS A 266 -8.40 1.16 9.28
C LYS A 266 -9.54 2.02 8.74
N ALA A 267 -9.38 3.35 8.76
CA ALA A 267 -10.37 4.26 8.19
C ALA A 267 -10.45 4.16 6.67
N PHE A 268 -9.37 3.80 5.99
CA PHE A 268 -9.33 3.62 4.53
C PHE A 268 -9.88 2.26 4.07
N ASN A 269 -9.55 1.18 4.78
CA ASN A 269 -9.83 -0.20 4.35
C ASN A 269 -11.29 -0.46 3.91
N PRO A 270 -12.35 0.07 4.57
CA PRO A 270 -13.72 -0.14 4.10
C PRO A 270 -13.92 0.32 2.66
N TYR A 271 -13.34 1.46 2.28
CA TYR A 271 -13.48 2.05 0.94
C TYR A 271 -12.86 1.16 -0.13
N ASP A 272 -11.60 0.75 0.04
CA ASP A 272 -10.94 -0.18 -0.88
C ASP A 272 -11.73 -1.51 -0.99
N LEU A 273 -12.10 -2.10 0.14
CA LEU A 273 -12.69 -3.44 0.12
C LEU A 273 -14.15 -3.45 -0.36
N TYR A 274 -15.00 -2.62 0.24
CA TYR A 274 -16.44 -2.73 0.05
C TYR A 274 -16.94 -1.90 -1.13
N SER A 275 -16.21 -0.92 -1.67
CA SER A 275 -16.68 -0.17 -2.85
C SER A 275 -16.74 -1.01 -4.11
N LYS A 276 -16.07 -2.18 -4.14
CA LYS A 276 -16.08 -3.13 -5.27
C LYS A 276 -17.48 -3.58 -5.67
N SER A 277 -18.44 -3.54 -4.75
CA SER A 277 -19.85 -3.86 -5.01
C SER A 277 -20.72 -2.68 -5.45
N ASP A 278 -20.16 -1.47 -5.56
CA ASP A 278 -20.91 -0.28 -6.00
C ASP A 278 -21.17 -0.30 -7.51
N GLU A 279 -22.10 0.54 -7.97
CA GLU A 279 -22.30 0.78 -9.39
C GLU A 279 -20.99 1.28 -10.04
N VAL A 280 -20.75 0.82 -11.27
CA VAL A 280 -19.55 1.17 -12.03
C VAL A 280 -19.56 2.66 -12.37
N PRO A 281 -18.59 3.47 -11.91
CA PRO A 281 -18.58 4.89 -12.17
C PRO A 281 -18.29 5.21 -13.65
N ASN A 282 -18.87 6.30 -14.16
CA ASN A 282 -18.54 6.81 -15.49
C ASN A 282 -17.25 7.64 -15.43
N ALA A 283 -16.15 7.05 -15.90
CA ALA A 283 -14.83 7.69 -15.88
C ALA A 283 -14.79 9.03 -16.63
N GLU A 284 -15.48 9.16 -17.77
CA GLU A 284 -15.45 10.41 -18.56
C GLU A 284 -16.18 11.56 -17.87
N GLU A 285 -17.27 11.26 -17.16
CA GLU A 285 -18.00 12.26 -16.37
C GLU A 285 -17.20 12.71 -15.14
N LEU A 286 -16.46 11.80 -14.52
CA LEU A 286 -15.67 12.06 -13.31
C LEU A 286 -14.28 12.64 -13.59
N LYS A 287 -13.74 12.43 -14.79
CA LYS A 287 -12.39 12.86 -15.19
C LYS A 287 -12.08 14.34 -14.89
N PRO A 288 -12.97 15.33 -15.17
CA PRO A 288 -12.69 16.72 -14.85
C PRO A 288 -12.45 16.98 -13.35
N TYR A 289 -13.24 16.34 -12.49
CA TYR A 289 -13.11 16.47 -11.04
C TYR A 289 -11.78 15.90 -10.54
N TYR A 290 -11.44 14.69 -10.99
CA TYR A 290 -10.24 14.01 -10.52
C TYR A 290 -8.95 14.58 -11.12
N LEU A 291 -8.97 15.14 -12.33
CA LEU A 291 -7.84 15.90 -12.85
C LEU A 291 -7.53 17.14 -12.02
N GLU A 292 -8.57 17.89 -11.59
CA GLU A 292 -8.41 19.01 -10.66
C GLU A 292 -7.84 18.54 -9.32
N LEU A 293 -8.37 17.44 -8.78
CA LEU A 293 -7.89 16.86 -7.53
C LEU A 293 -6.43 16.40 -7.62
N ILE A 294 -6.02 15.76 -8.71
CA ILE A 294 -4.64 15.38 -8.97
C ILE A 294 -3.74 16.61 -9.00
N ASP A 295 -4.12 17.65 -9.75
CA ASP A 295 -3.35 18.89 -9.89
C ASP A 295 -3.19 19.62 -8.53
N GLU A 296 -4.13 19.45 -7.58
CA GLU A 296 -4.04 20.01 -6.22
C GLU A 296 -2.91 19.38 -5.38
N PHE A 297 -2.67 18.08 -5.52
CA PHE A 297 -1.75 17.33 -4.66
C PHE A 297 -0.46 16.89 -5.34
N PHE A 298 -0.35 17.01 -6.66
CA PHE A 298 0.87 16.77 -7.44
C PHE A 298 1.37 18.08 -8.07
N PRO A 299 2.30 18.80 -7.40
CA PRO A 299 2.81 20.09 -7.89
C PRO A 299 3.48 20.00 -9.27
N VAL A 300 4.00 18.82 -9.62
CA VAL A 300 4.56 18.52 -10.93
C VAL A 300 3.63 17.52 -11.61
N LYS A 301 3.07 17.88 -12.77
CA LYS A 301 2.08 17.05 -13.48
C LYS A 301 2.60 15.67 -13.86
N LYS A 302 3.87 15.58 -14.26
CA LYS A 302 4.52 14.32 -14.63
C LYS A 302 5.23 13.74 -13.40
N VAL A 303 4.73 12.60 -12.94
CA VAL A 303 5.31 11.82 -11.85
C VAL A 303 6.33 10.86 -12.45
N LYS A 304 7.45 10.70 -11.76
CA LYS A 304 8.48 9.70 -12.07
C LYS A 304 8.19 8.41 -11.31
N TRP A 305 7.64 7.43 -12.02
CA TRP A 305 7.30 6.09 -11.52
C TRP A 305 8.56 5.22 -11.39
#